data_AF-A0A6M2D4Z4-F1
#
_entry.id   AF-A0A6M2D4Z4-F1
#
_cell.length_a   1.000
_cell.length_b   1.000
_cell.length_c   1.000
_cell.angle_alpha   90.00
_cell.angle_beta   90.00
_cell.angle_gamma   90.00
#
_symmetry.space_group_name_H-M   'P 1'
#
loop_
_entity.id
_entity.type
_entity.pdbx_description
1 polymer ?
#
loop_
_entity_poly.entity_id
_entity_poly.type
_entity_poly.pdbx_seq_one_letter_code
_entity_poly.pdbx_strand_id
1 'polypeptide(L)'
;PRRLPITTLEDFPGYRIDPPTSLGHSSQPPSTKVIYYTERSVTPFLSAIPKRLSDIRLRDFKVVFDRPGQYRYHFKTLDPEFGMVKEEVLHDDDPVPGWDGKIVAWIEEDI
;
A
#
# COMPACT_ATOMS: atom_id res chain seq x y z
N PRO A 1 17.74 -13.74 40.90
CA PRO A 1 16.94 -14.93 40.50
C PRO A 1 15.44 -14.59 40.45
N ARG A 2 14.88 -14.37 39.26
CA ARG A 2 13.43 -14.10 39.10
C ARG A 2 12.70 -15.43 39.04
N ARG A 3 11.73 -15.66 39.94
CA ARG A 3 10.83 -16.83 39.88
C ARG A 3 9.91 -16.69 38.67
N LEU A 4 9.70 -17.81 37.96
CA LEU A 4 8.82 -17.88 36.80
C LEU A 4 7.35 -17.75 37.24
N PRO A 5 6.48 -17.19 36.38
CA PRO A 5 5.07 -17.03 36.66
C PRO A 5 4.38 -18.38 36.92
N ILE A 6 3.37 -18.36 37.80
CA ILE A 6 2.66 -19.57 38.28
C ILE A 6 2.03 -20.40 37.15
N THR A 7 1.85 -19.78 35.98
CA THR A 7 1.28 -20.34 34.75
C THR A 7 2.15 -21.41 34.10
N THR A 8 3.40 -21.60 34.55
CA THR A 8 4.31 -22.63 33.99
C THR A 8 4.32 -23.93 34.79
N LEU A 9 3.53 -24.05 35.86
CA LEU A 9 3.37 -25.32 36.59
C LEU A 9 2.39 -26.22 35.82
N GLU A 10 2.81 -27.46 35.55
CA GLU A 10 2.13 -28.39 34.63
C GLU A 10 0.69 -28.79 35.06
N ASP A 11 0.27 -28.50 36.30
CA ASP A 11 -0.93 -29.08 36.92
C ASP A 11 -1.94 -28.05 37.46
N PHE A 12 -2.09 -26.89 36.79
CA PHE A 12 -3.16 -25.93 37.10
C PHE A 12 -4.44 -26.22 36.29
N PRO A 13 -5.55 -26.63 36.93
CA PRO A 13 -6.80 -26.89 36.22
C PRO A 13 -7.60 -25.58 36.12
N GLY A 14 -7.33 -24.79 35.09
CA GLY A 14 -8.05 -23.54 34.87
C GLY A 14 -7.70 -22.93 33.53
N TYR A 15 -8.51 -23.23 32.53
CA TYR A 15 -8.52 -22.63 31.19
C TYR A 15 -7.13 -22.47 30.56
N ARG A 16 -6.68 -23.54 29.90
CA ARG A 16 -5.70 -23.46 28.83
C ARG A 16 -6.31 -22.62 27.70
N ILE A 17 -6.17 -21.30 27.79
CA ILE A 17 -6.32 -20.43 26.63
C ILE A 17 -5.09 -20.77 25.79
N ASP A 18 -5.27 -21.66 24.81
CA ASP A 18 -4.27 -21.82 23.78
C ASP A 18 -3.94 -20.41 23.26
N PRO A 19 -2.65 -20.02 23.15
CA PRO A 19 -2.31 -18.80 22.46
C PRO A 19 -3.00 -18.85 21.11
N PRO A 20 -3.56 -17.75 20.58
CA PRO A 20 -4.12 -17.76 19.24
C PRO A 20 -2.99 -18.16 18.30
N THR A 21 -2.96 -19.45 17.98
CA THR A 21 -2.13 -20.05 16.96
C THR A 21 -2.63 -19.40 15.71
N SER A 22 -1.86 -18.42 15.23
CA SER A 22 -1.99 -17.83 13.90
C SER A 22 -3.45 -17.71 13.47
N LEU A 23 -4.16 -16.68 13.95
CA LEU A 23 -5.26 -16.14 13.16
C LEU A 23 -4.68 -16.03 11.76
N GLY A 24 -5.12 -16.94 10.88
CA GLY A 24 -4.50 -17.14 9.59
C GLY A 24 -4.35 -15.75 9.00
N HIS A 25 -3.13 -15.40 8.60
CA HIS A 25 -3.03 -14.40 7.55
C HIS A 25 -3.81 -15.03 6.41
N SER A 26 -5.09 -14.66 6.34
CA SER A 26 -5.94 -14.90 5.19
C SER A 26 -5.02 -14.68 4.01
N SER A 27 -4.95 -15.66 3.11
CA SER A 27 -4.28 -15.55 1.83
C SER A 27 -4.98 -14.48 1.00
N GLN A 28 -5.02 -13.24 1.50
CA GLN A 28 -5.51 -12.10 0.79
C GLN A 28 -4.60 -12.00 -0.43
N PRO A 29 -5.20 -11.92 -1.63
CA PRO A 29 -4.41 -11.66 -2.80
C PRO A 29 -3.58 -10.40 -2.54
N PRO A 30 -2.32 -10.36 -3.01
CA PRO A 30 -1.47 -9.22 -2.78
C PRO A 30 -2.18 -7.93 -3.22
N SER A 31 -2.18 -6.92 -2.36
CA SER A 31 -2.78 -5.62 -2.66
C SER A 31 -1.86 -4.47 -2.28
N THR A 32 -1.80 -3.44 -3.11
CA THR A 32 -1.04 -2.22 -2.85
C THR A 32 -2.01 -1.08 -2.57
N LYS A 33 -1.81 -0.40 -1.43
CA LYS A 33 -2.55 0.82 -1.09
C LYS A 33 -2.08 2.00 -1.93
N VAL A 34 -3.03 2.81 -2.37
CA VAL A 34 -2.81 3.96 -3.23
C VAL A 34 -3.44 5.19 -2.59
N ILE A 35 -2.65 6.24 -2.38
CA ILE A 35 -3.15 7.57 -2.02
C ILE A 35 -2.95 8.47 -3.24
N TYR A 36 -4.00 9.17 -3.69
CA TYR A 36 -3.87 10.12 -4.78
C TYR A 36 -4.51 11.47 -4.49
N TYR A 37 -3.85 12.52 -4.97
CA TYR A 37 -4.28 13.91 -4.89
C TYR A 37 -4.77 14.38 -6.26
N THR A 38 -5.80 15.23 -6.27
CA THR A 38 -6.36 15.86 -7.47
C THR A 38 -6.58 17.33 -7.18
N GLU A 39 -6.50 18.21 -8.18
CA GLU A 39 -6.77 19.65 -7.97
C GLU A 39 -8.19 19.96 -7.48
N ARG A 40 -9.14 19.06 -7.74
CA ARG A 40 -10.57 19.23 -7.39
C ARG A 40 -10.86 19.01 -5.91
N SER A 41 -9.92 18.54 -5.11
CA SER A 41 -10.13 18.20 -3.69
C SER A 41 -8.87 18.41 -2.84
N VAL A 42 -9.03 19.08 -1.70
CA VAL A 42 -7.96 19.19 -0.68
C VAL A 42 -7.75 17.90 0.11
N THR A 43 -8.77 17.03 0.16
CA THR A 43 -8.68 15.72 0.81
C THR A 43 -8.20 14.68 -0.19
N PRO A 44 -7.11 13.94 0.08
CA PRO A 44 -6.67 12.87 -0.81
C PRO A 44 -7.60 11.67 -0.77
N PHE A 45 -7.61 10.91 -1.85
CA PHE A 45 -8.38 9.67 -1.96
C PHE A 45 -7.49 8.47 -1.65
N LEU A 46 -8.05 7.47 -0.95
CA LEU A 46 -7.38 6.21 -0.65
C LEU A 46 -8.09 5.06 -1.38
N SER A 47 -7.32 4.25 -2.11
CA SER A 47 -7.80 3.05 -2.79
C SER A 47 -6.79 1.89 -2.64
N ALA A 48 -7.11 0.74 -3.22
CA ALA A 48 -6.24 -0.43 -3.25
C ALA A 48 -6.29 -1.10 -4.63
N ILE A 49 -5.11 -1.45 -5.16
CA ILE A 49 -4.97 -2.25 -6.38
C ILE A 49 -4.70 -3.70 -5.95
N PRO A 50 -5.46 -4.71 -6.43
CA PRO A 50 -5.27 -6.12 -6.09
C PRO A 50 -4.08 -6.74 -6.85
N LYS A 51 -2.92 -6.10 -6.76
CA LYS A 51 -1.63 -6.53 -7.32
C LYS A 51 -0.50 -6.19 -6.34
N ARG A 52 0.66 -6.82 -6.51
CA ARG A 52 1.90 -6.39 -5.84
C ARG A 52 2.41 -5.11 -6.51
N LEU A 53 3.08 -4.26 -5.74
CA LEU A 53 3.68 -3.03 -6.27
C LEU A 53 4.59 -3.29 -7.49
N SER A 54 5.36 -4.38 -7.49
CA SER A 54 6.23 -4.78 -8.62
C SER A 54 5.49 -5.01 -9.94
N ASP A 55 4.21 -5.37 -9.85
CA ASP A 55 3.38 -5.83 -10.97
C ASP A 55 2.41 -4.74 -11.44
N ILE A 56 2.36 -3.60 -10.73
CA ILE A 56 1.48 -2.48 -11.06
C ILE A 56 2.09 -1.68 -12.19
N ARG A 57 1.26 -1.42 -13.20
CA ARG A 57 1.55 -0.52 -14.32
C ARG A 57 0.63 0.69 -14.30
N LEU A 58 0.96 1.73 -15.06
CA LEU A 58 0.15 2.95 -15.11
C LEU A 58 -1.32 2.65 -15.48
N ARG A 59 -1.58 1.71 -16.41
CA ARG A 59 -2.96 1.30 -16.75
C ARG A 59 -3.77 0.81 -15.55
N ASP A 60 -3.14 0.13 -14.60
CA ASP A 60 -3.83 -0.38 -13.40
C ASP A 60 -4.22 0.76 -12.47
N PHE A 61 -3.36 1.77 -12.37
CA PHE A 61 -3.67 3.00 -11.65
C PHE A 61 -4.80 3.79 -12.32
N LYS A 62 -4.79 3.90 -13.66
CA LYS A 62 -5.84 4.58 -14.43
C LYS A 62 -7.22 3.96 -14.22
N VAL A 63 -7.29 2.63 -14.13
CA VAL A 63 -8.54 1.90 -13.78
C VAL A 63 -9.03 2.25 -12.37
N VAL A 64 -8.15 2.53 -11.41
CA VAL A 64 -8.55 2.97 -10.06
C VAL A 64 -9.02 4.42 -10.03
N PHE A 65 -8.43 5.28 -10.86
CA PHE A 65 -8.81 6.68 -10.95
C PHE A 65 -10.16 6.84 -11.67
N ASP A 66 -10.39 6.10 -12.75
CA ASP A 66 -11.64 5.99 -13.52
C ASP A 66 -12.35 7.33 -13.79
N ARG A 67 -11.61 8.31 -14.34
CA ARG A 67 -12.19 9.59 -14.77
C ARG A 67 -11.87 9.88 -16.24
N PRO A 68 -12.85 10.37 -17.02
CA PRO A 68 -12.60 10.82 -18.39
C PRO A 68 -11.72 12.07 -18.39
N GLY A 69 -10.85 12.22 -19.39
CA GLY A 69 -9.97 13.39 -19.55
C GLY A 69 -8.53 13.01 -19.90
N GLN A 70 -7.71 14.02 -20.21
CA GLN A 70 -6.27 13.93 -20.33
C GLN A 70 -5.66 14.33 -19.00
N TYR A 71 -4.80 13.48 -18.44
CA TYR A 71 -4.20 13.72 -17.12
C TYR A 71 -2.72 13.35 -17.14
N ARG A 72 -1.92 14.06 -16.35
CA ARG A 72 -0.55 13.72 -16.01
C ARG A 72 -0.50 13.02 -14.67
N TYR A 73 0.32 11.99 -14.59
CA TYR A 73 0.40 11.08 -13.45
C TYR A 73 1.79 11.17 -12.83
N HIS A 74 1.88 11.86 -11.69
CA HIS A 74 3.12 11.99 -10.95
C HIS A 74 3.10 11.10 -9.71
N PHE A 75 4.20 10.40 -9.44
CA PHE A 75 4.31 9.45 -8.35
C PHE A 75 5.47 9.79 -7.43
N LYS A 76 5.26 9.62 -6.13
CA LYS A 76 6.30 9.79 -5.12
C LYS A 76 7.29 8.65 -5.23
N THR A 77 8.57 8.98 -5.39
CA THR A 77 9.65 7.99 -5.43
C THR A 77 10.89 8.51 -4.70
N LEU A 78 11.88 7.61 -4.54
CA LEU A 78 13.21 7.94 -4.06
C LEU A 78 14.19 7.83 -5.23
N ASP A 79 14.61 8.97 -5.77
CA ASP A 79 15.70 9.03 -6.73
C ASP A 79 17.05 8.88 -6.00
N PRO A 80 17.99 8.07 -6.52
CA PRO A 80 19.30 7.87 -5.87
C PRO A 80 20.18 9.12 -5.78
N GLU A 81 20.04 10.06 -6.70
CA GLU A 81 20.88 11.27 -6.82
C GLU A 81 20.21 12.48 -6.16
N PHE A 82 18.90 12.62 -6.33
CA PHE A 82 18.13 13.80 -5.92
C PHE A 82 17.26 13.57 -4.67
N GLY A 83 17.16 12.33 -4.20
CA GLY A 83 16.33 11.98 -3.04
C GLY A 83 14.84 11.93 -3.39
N MET A 84 13.97 12.44 -2.52
CA MET A 84 12.53 12.30 -2.70
C MET A 84 12.00 13.22 -3.80
N VAL A 85 11.45 12.64 -4.87
CA VAL A 85 10.95 13.39 -6.04
C VAL A 85 9.54 12.95 -6.45
N LYS A 86 8.95 13.70 -7.39
CA LYS A 86 7.72 13.35 -8.11
C LYS A 86 8.11 12.93 -9.53
N GLU A 87 8.10 11.64 -9.80
CA GLU A 87 8.40 11.09 -11.12
C GLU A 87 7.12 11.04 -11.96
N GLU A 88 7.17 11.50 -13.21
CA GLU A 88 6.06 11.39 -14.14
C GLU A 88 6.11 10.04 -14.88
N VAL A 89 4.97 9.37 -15.00
CA VAL A 89 4.84 8.12 -15.78
C VAL A 89 3.87 8.34 -16.93
N LEU A 90 4.31 8.02 -18.14
CA LEU A 90 3.65 8.42 -19.39
C LEU A 90 2.91 7.24 -20.05
N HIS A 91 3.54 6.06 -20.16
CA HIS A 91 2.97 4.93 -20.90
C HIS A 91 2.23 3.96 -19.99
N ASP A 92 1.15 3.39 -20.51
CA ASP A 92 0.26 2.47 -19.79
C ASP A 92 0.95 1.20 -19.29
N ASP A 93 2.02 0.78 -19.95
CA ASP A 93 2.83 -0.39 -19.64
C ASP A 93 4.04 -0.10 -18.73
N ASP A 94 4.29 1.17 -18.40
CA ASP A 94 5.40 1.57 -17.54
C ASP A 94 5.10 1.21 -16.06
N PRO A 95 6.10 0.75 -15.30
CA PRO A 95 5.94 0.44 -13.88
C PRO A 95 5.66 1.71 -13.07
N VAL A 96 4.74 1.61 -12.10
CA VAL A 96 4.46 2.72 -11.19
C VAL A 96 5.47 2.72 -10.04
N PRO A 97 6.16 3.85 -9.77
CA PRO A 97 7.03 3.98 -8.61
C PRO A 97 6.26 3.84 -7.30
N GLY A 98 6.91 3.29 -6.28
CA GLY A 98 6.31 3.16 -4.95
C GLY A 98 7.22 3.63 -3.83
N TRP A 99 6.59 3.99 -2.72
CA TRP A 99 7.23 4.44 -1.50
C TRP A 99 6.74 3.58 -0.33
N ASP A 100 7.67 2.85 0.32
CA ASP A 100 7.36 2.02 1.49
C ASP A 100 6.19 1.02 1.22
N GLY A 101 6.25 0.35 0.07
CA GLY A 101 5.25 -0.63 -0.36
C GLY A 101 3.87 -0.06 -0.74
N LYS A 102 3.75 1.28 -0.83
CA LYS A 102 2.53 2.01 -1.16
C LYS A 102 2.76 2.88 -2.39
N ILE A 103 1.68 3.39 -2.96
CA ILE A 103 1.72 4.38 -4.05
C ILE A 103 1.18 5.70 -3.51
N VAL A 104 1.89 6.79 -3.79
CA VAL A 104 1.42 8.16 -3.55
C VAL A 104 1.48 8.91 -4.87
N ALA A 105 0.36 9.44 -5.34
CA ALA A 105 0.24 10.04 -6.67
C ALA A 105 -0.38 11.44 -6.65
N TRP A 106 -0.01 12.27 -7.62
CA TRP A 106 -0.64 13.56 -7.92
C TRP A 106 -1.15 13.52 -9.36
N ILE A 107 -2.42 13.84 -9.55
CA ILE A 107 -3.10 13.82 -10.84
C ILE A 107 -3.44 15.24 -11.25
N GLU A 108 -2.85 15.67 -12.35
CA GLU A 108 -3.00 17.00 -12.93
C GLU A 108 -3.78 16.87 -14.24
N GLU A 109 -4.76 17.72 -14.49
CA GLU A 109 -5.55 17.72 -15.73
C GLU A 109 -4.80 18.53 -16.79
N ASP A 110 -4.55 17.94 -17.96
CA ASP A 110 -3.97 18.68 -19.08
C ASP A 110 -5.05 19.62 -19.64
N ILE A 111 -4.84 20.93 -19.49
CA ILE A 111 -5.74 22.01 -19.92
C ILE A 111 -5.75 22.13 -21.45
#